data_AF-A0A6M3JUQ6-F1
#
_entry.id   AF-A0A6M3JUQ6-F1
#
_cell.length_a   1.000
_cell.length_b   1.000
_cell.length_c   1.000
_cell.angle_alpha   90.00
_cell.angle_beta   90.00
_cell.angle_gamma   90.00
#
_symmetry.space_group_name_H-M   'P 1'
#
loop_
_entity.id
_entity.type
_entity.pdbx_description
1 polymer ?
#
loop_
_entity_poly.entity_id
_entity_poly.type
_entity_poly.pdbx_seq_one_letter_code
_entity_poly.pdbx_strand_id
1 'polypeptide(L)'
;MVKICWDKIESASITRNGILKINNRYFHIIKCESCGDDFLGRKGQCFCGNSCSQTGLNNTWYIGCSEETRERLKKNLDWTGKHHTEESKRKIGKAHKGKVISKETRKKISESLSGDKHPNYGKYLSEETRKRIGDANIGQSRPKRNKSPLWKGGYNQENIPTYDLYKEKLEWCEEIRRNKDDSNILEVKCTYCGRWFVSSREKIRNRINTLNGIDGYLGEQRFYCSDGCKKACPIYGKSAETLMKEDAVRAGRLNWLELNREVQPQLRQMVLKRDEYKCVKCETNEELHCHHILPVATDPLLSADIDNCITLCTECHKEVHKQDGCGYGQLEICI
;
A
#
# COMPACT_ATOMS: atom_id res chain seq x y z
N MET A 1 47.45 -17.39 34.13
CA MET A 1 47.19 -16.30 35.09
C MET A 1 46.08 -15.42 34.50
N VAL A 2 44.89 -15.44 35.08
CA VAL A 2 43.71 -14.73 34.53
C VAL A 2 43.90 -13.23 34.68
N LYS A 3 43.95 -12.48 33.57
CA LYS A 3 44.08 -11.01 33.58
C LYS A 3 42.69 -10.37 33.63
N ILE A 4 42.41 -9.63 34.69
CA ILE A 4 41.19 -8.84 34.85
C ILE A 4 41.51 -7.39 34.48
N CYS A 5 40.71 -6.78 33.61
CA CYS A 5 40.80 -5.34 33.30
C CYS A 5 40.02 -4.57 34.37
N TRP A 6 40.74 -4.05 35.37
CA TRP A 6 40.16 -3.38 36.54
C TRP A 6 39.52 -2.02 36.19
N ASP A 7 40.00 -1.36 35.15
CA ASP A 7 39.55 -0.02 34.73
C ASP A 7 38.09 0.03 34.25
N LYS A 8 37.48 -1.15 34.00
CA LYS A 8 36.09 -1.28 33.53
C LYS A 8 35.14 -1.87 34.57
N ILE A 9 35.58 -1.97 35.83
CA ILE A 9 34.80 -2.56 36.92
C ILE A 9 34.36 -1.46 37.89
N GLU A 10 33.05 -1.23 37.96
CA GLU A 10 32.45 -0.24 38.88
C GLU A 10 32.50 -0.71 40.34
N SER A 11 32.33 -2.01 40.60
CA SER A 11 32.49 -2.59 41.95
C SER A 11 32.89 -4.07 41.91
N ALA A 12 33.85 -4.45 42.77
CA ALA A 12 34.25 -5.84 42.98
C ALA A 12 34.43 -6.14 44.47
N SER A 13 33.99 -7.30 44.93
CA SER A 13 34.22 -7.79 46.29
C SER A 13 34.41 -9.31 46.30
N ILE A 14 35.08 -9.84 47.32
CA ILE A 14 35.25 -11.28 47.51
C ILE A 14 34.39 -11.71 48.69
N THR A 15 33.58 -12.74 48.49
CA THR A 15 32.73 -13.31 49.55
C THR A 15 33.57 -14.09 50.57
N ARG A 16 33.01 -14.38 51.75
CA ARG A 16 33.68 -15.20 52.78
C ARG A 16 34.12 -16.59 52.30
N ASN A 17 33.50 -17.11 51.23
CA ASN A 17 33.84 -18.40 50.64
C ASN A 17 34.82 -18.28 49.44
N GLY A 18 35.49 -17.14 49.27
CA GLY A 18 36.50 -16.91 48.22
C GLY A 18 35.92 -16.68 46.81
N ILE A 19 34.60 -16.54 46.66
CA ILE A 19 33.94 -16.29 45.36
C ILE A 19 34.00 -14.80 45.04
N LEU A 20 34.41 -14.47 43.80
CA LEU A 20 34.52 -13.10 43.33
C LEU A 20 33.15 -12.56 42.87
N LYS A 21 32.73 -11.42 43.40
CA LYS A 21 31.50 -10.71 43.01
C LYS A 21 31.87 -9.43 42.27
N ILE A 22 31.48 -9.29 41.00
CA ILE A 22 31.71 -8.10 40.17
C ILE A 22 30.36 -7.57 39.68
N ASN A 23 30.08 -6.28 39.88
CA ASN A 23 28.84 -5.59 39.43
C ASN A 23 27.56 -6.42 39.71
N ASN A 24 27.44 -6.91 40.95
CA ASN A 24 26.36 -7.75 41.45
C ASN A 24 26.22 -9.18 40.87
N ARG A 25 27.26 -9.70 40.20
CA ARG A 25 27.31 -11.07 39.68
C ARG A 25 28.45 -11.87 40.32
N TYR A 26 28.23 -13.14 40.60
CA TYR A 26 29.22 -14.03 41.22
C TYR A 26 29.97 -14.85 40.17
N PHE A 27 31.29 -14.94 40.34
CA PHE A 27 32.23 -15.60 39.43
C PHE A 27 33.17 -16.52 40.19
N HIS A 28 33.48 -17.64 39.56
CA HIS A 28 34.35 -18.70 40.05
C HIS A 28 35.54 -18.84 39.11
N ILE A 29 36.69 -19.21 39.66
CA ILE A 29 37.80 -19.69 38.83
C ILE A 29 37.47 -21.12 38.42
N ILE A 30 37.35 -21.36 37.12
CA ILE A 30 36.99 -22.64 36.54
C ILE A 30 38.05 -23.01 35.50
N LYS A 31 38.46 -24.27 35.47
CA LYS A 31 39.38 -24.78 34.46
C LYS A 31 38.62 -25.11 33.18
N CYS A 32 39.06 -24.58 32.04
CA CYS A 32 38.43 -24.85 30.76
C CYS A 32 38.68 -26.30 30.32
N GLU A 33 37.61 -27.01 29.97
CA GLU A 33 37.70 -28.41 29.55
C GLU A 33 38.33 -28.61 28.17
N SER A 34 38.40 -27.57 27.33
CA SER A 34 39.01 -27.67 26.00
C SER A 34 40.48 -27.25 25.96
N CYS A 35 40.85 -26.11 26.56
CA CYS A 35 42.24 -25.61 26.52
C CYS A 35 43.03 -25.84 27.81
N GLY A 36 42.36 -26.28 28.89
CA GLY A 36 43.00 -26.54 30.19
C GLY A 36 43.33 -25.27 31.01
N ASP A 37 43.10 -24.08 30.45
CA ASP A 37 43.37 -22.81 31.15
C ASP A 37 42.28 -22.48 32.16
N ASP A 38 42.70 -21.93 33.30
CA ASP A 38 41.79 -21.35 34.28
C ASP A 38 41.20 -20.03 33.77
N PHE A 39 39.91 -19.81 33.99
CA PHE A 39 39.20 -18.59 33.65
C PHE A 39 38.15 -18.21 34.69
N LEU A 40 37.72 -16.95 34.71
CA LEU A 40 36.63 -16.48 35.56
C LEU A 40 35.29 -16.72 34.86
N GLY A 41 34.51 -17.69 35.35
CA GLY A 41 33.23 -18.10 34.78
C GLY A 41 32.09 -18.11 35.79
N ARG A 42 30.87 -18.29 35.32
CA ARG A 42 29.72 -18.55 36.21
C ARG A 42 29.74 -20.00 36.66
N LYS A 43 29.18 -20.27 37.84
CA LYS A 43 29.08 -21.63 38.38
C LYS A 43 28.42 -22.56 37.34
N GLY A 44 29.10 -23.65 36.99
CA GLY A 44 28.65 -24.62 35.98
C GLY A 44 29.11 -24.35 34.54
N GLN A 45 29.94 -23.33 34.30
CA GLN A 45 30.50 -23.05 32.98
C GLN A 45 31.77 -23.87 32.71
N CYS A 46 31.77 -24.67 31.64
CA CYS A 46 32.89 -25.58 31.31
C CYS A 46 33.96 -24.99 30.38
N PHE A 47 33.64 -23.91 29.66
CA PHE A 47 34.51 -23.35 28.61
C PHE A 47 34.75 -21.86 28.78
N CYS A 48 36.01 -21.43 28.55
CA CYS A 48 36.44 -20.05 28.75
C CYS A 48 35.88 -19.05 27.72
N GLY A 49 35.38 -19.55 26.59
CA GLY A 49 34.77 -18.74 25.55
C GLY A 49 34.25 -19.57 24.37
N ASN A 50 33.66 -18.88 23.40
CA ASN A 50 32.99 -19.51 22.26
C ASN A 50 33.94 -20.39 21.43
N SER A 51 35.18 -19.95 21.22
CA SER A 51 36.20 -20.74 20.49
C SER A 51 36.43 -22.09 21.17
N CYS A 52 36.70 -22.10 22.48
CA CYS A 52 36.90 -23.32 23.27
C CYS A 52 35.63 -24.17 23.40
N SER A 53 34.44 -23.57 23.40
CA SER A 53 33.18 -24.31 23.40
C SER A 53 32.87 -24.99 22.06
N GLN A 54 33.39 -24.43 20.95
CA GLN A 54 33.19 -24.97 19.60
C GLN A 54 34.24 -26.02 19.22
N THR A 55 35.44 -25.96 19.83
CA THR A 55 36.50 -26.98 19.67
C THR A 55 36.35 -28.15 20.62
N GLY A 56 35.65 -27.97 21.76
CA GLY A 56 35.30 -29.07 22.65
C GLY A 56 34.32 -30.03 21.97
N LEU A 57 34.65 -31.32 21.95
CA LEU A 57 33.82 -32.41 21.41
C LEU A 57 32.51 -32.66 22.19
N ASN A 58 31.90 -31.63 22.80
CA ASN A 58 30.68 -31.74 23.58
C ASN A 58 29.85 -30.45 23.51
N ASN A 59 29.30 -30.16 22.33
CA ASN A 59 28.14 -29.28 22.24
C ASN A 59 26.90 -30.06 22.60
N THR A 60 26.35 -29.82 23.79
CA THR A 60 25.12 -30.50 24.19
C THR A 60 24.08 -29.64 24.89
N TRP A 61 23.12 -29.24 24.07
CA TRP A 61 21.69 -29.39 24.39
C TRP A 61 21.24 -30.88 24.45
N TYR A 62 22.16 -31.86 24.46
CA TYR A 62 21.92 -33.29 24.19
C TYR A 62 22.82 -34.31 24.95
N ILE A 63 23.36 -34.02 26.14
CA ILE A 63 24.06 -35.01 26.98
C ILE A 63 23.48 -34.90 28.38
N GLY A 64 22.53 -35.78 28.64
CA GLY A 64 21.86 -35.99 29.92
C GLY A 64 21.09 -37.30 29.92
N CYS A 65 21.55 -38.29 29.14
CA CYS A 65 20.96 -39.63 29.09
C CYS A 65 22.07 -40.63 29.43
N SER A 66 21.84 -41.45 30.46
CA SER A 66 22.69 -42.63 30.73
C SER A 66 22.77 -43.52 29.49
N GLU A 67 23.79 -44.37 29.40
CA GLU A 67 23.90 -45.36 28.31
C GLU A 67 22.62 -46.19 28.16
N GLU A 68 22.02 -46.57 29.28
CA GLU A 68 20.72 -47.25 29.35
C GLU A 68 19.56 -46.40 28.77
N THR A 69 19.57 -45.08 28.99
CA THR A 69 18.58 -44.16 28.41
C THR A 69 18.85 -43.91 26.91
N ARG A 70 20.12 -43.94 26.49
CA ARG A 70 20.54 -43.87 25.08
C ARG A 70 20.12 -45.13 24.31
N GLU A 71 20.20 -46.30 24.91
CA GLU A 71 19.63 -47.55 24.37
C GLU A 71 18.09 -47.55 24.40
N ARG A 72 17.47 -47.04 25.48
CA ARG A 72 16.08 -46.53 25.59
C ARG A 72 15.59 -45.88 24.29
N LEU A 73 16.29 -44.82 23.93
CA LEU A 73 15.95 -43.92 22.82
C LEU A 73 16.30 -44.52 21.45
N LYS A 74 17.39 -45.29 21.33
CA LYS A 74 17.73 -46.03 20.10
C LYS A 74 16.73 -47.15 19.79
N LYS A 75 16.14 -47.78 20.82
CA LYS A 75 15.05 -48.75 20.66
C LYS A 75 13.71 -48.08 20.35
N ASN A 76 13.60 -46.77 20.56
CA ASN A 76 12.44 -45.98 20.15
C ASN A 76 12.53 -45.60 18.65
N LEU A 77 12.68 -46.64 17.81
CA LEU A 77 12.69 -46.61 16.34
C LEU A 77 11.39 -46.08 15.72
N ASP A 78 10.41 -45.75 16.56
CA ASP A 78 9.06 -45.47 16.13
C ASP A 78 8.85 -44.02 15.66
N TRP A 79 9.83 -43.11 15.70
CA TRP A 79 9.58 -41.71 15.29
C TRP A 79 10.71 -41.04 14.50
N THR A 80 11.92 -41.58 14.49
CA THR A 80 13.00 -41.11 13.62
C THR A 80 12.84 -41.73 12.23
N GLY A 81 12.42 -40.92 11.25
CA GLY A 81 12.23 -41.37 9.86
C GLY A 81 10.80 -41.76 9.47
N LYS A 82 9.79 -41.55 10.33
CA LYS A 82 8.38 -41.63 9.92
C LYS A 82 8.03 -40.46 9.00
N HIS A 83 8.33 -40.60 7.72
CA HIS A 83 7.73 -39.77 6.69
C HIS A 83 6.27 -40.17 6.53
N HIS A 84 5.35 -39.20 6.49
CA HIS A 84 3.98 -39.48 6.11
C HIS A 84 3.99 -40.27 4.79
N THR A 85 3.26 -41.38 4.75
CA THR A 85 3.06 -42.13 3.51
C THR A 85 2.46 -41.19 2.45
N GLU A 86 2.73 -41.45 1.17
CA GLU A 86 2.14 -40.64 0.08
C GLU A 86 0.61 -40.62 0.17
N GLU A 87 0.00 -41.70 0.67
CA GLU A 87 -1.43 -41.73 0.95
C GLU A 87 -1.83 -40.78 2.09
N SER A 88 -1.07 -40.73 3.20
CA SER A 88 -1.30 -39.78 4.30
C SER A 88 -1.09 -38.34 3.86
N LYS A 89 -0.02 -38.05 3.10
CA LYS A 89 0.20 -36.73 2.51
C LYS A 89 -0.96 -36.33 1.59
N ARG A 90 -1.49 -37.28 0.81
CA ARG A 90 -2.66 -37.07 -0.04
C ARG A 90 -3.93 -36.83 0.77
N LYS A 91 -4.15 -37.53 1.88
CA LYS A 91 -5.29 -37.32 2.79
C LYS A 91 -5.23 -35.94 3.46
N ILE A 92 -4.06 -35.54 3.97
CA ILE A 92 -3.81 -34.20 4.53
C ILE A 92 -4.02 -33.14 3.43
N GLY A 93 -3.44 -33.35 2.25
CA GLY A 93 -3.61 -32.48 1.10
C GLY A 93 -5.08 -32.29 0.72
N LYS A 94 -5.85 -33.38 0.60
CA LYS A 94 -7.31 -33.31 0.33
C LYS A 94 -8.08 -32.62 1.45
N ALA A 95 -7.75 -32.88 2.72
CA ALA A 95 -8.43 -32.31 3.87
C ALA A 95 -8.25 -30.79 4.00
N HIS A 96 -7.14 -30.25 3.47
CA HIS A 96 -6.84 -28.82 3.47
C HIS A 96 -7.05 -28.13 2.11
N LYS A 97 -7.22 -28.88 1.03
CA LYS A 97 -7.48 -28.33 -0.31
C LYS A 97 -8.80 -27.56 -0.32
N GLY A 98 -8.74 -26.28 -0.67
CA GLY A 98 -9.91 -25.40 -0.75
C GLY A 98 -10.35 -24.79 0.59
N LYS A 99 -9.71 -25.13 1.71
CA LYS A 99 -9.97 -24.45 3.00
C LYS A 99 -9.36 -23.06 2.97
N VAL A 100 -10.21 -22.05 2.80
CA VAL A 100 -9.82 -20.64 2.92
C VAL A 100 -9.94 -20.26 4.39
N ILE A 101 -8.82 -19.87 5.00
CA ILE A 101 -8.83 -19.30 6.36
C ILE A 101 -9.72 -18.05 6.35
N SER A 102 -10.64 -17.97 7.31
CA SER A 102 -11.59 -16.85 7.43
C SER A 102 -10.86 -15.51 7.48
N LYS A 103 -11.54 -14.45 7.03
CA LYS A 103 -10.98 -13.08 7.07
C LYS A 103 -10.59 -12.70 8.50
N GLU A 104 -11.39 -13.10 9.48
CA GLU A 104 -11.14 -12.83 10.90
C GLU A 104 -9.89 -13.54 11.43
N THR A 105 -9.73 -14.83 11.15
CA THR A 105 -8.53 -15.59 11.57
C THR A 105 -7.27 -15.08 10.86
N ARG A 106 -7.38 -14.68 9.59
CA ARG A 106 -6.27 -14.06 8.86
C ARG A 106 -5.85 -12.73 9.48
N LYS A 107 -6.82 -11.92 9.91
CA LYS A 107 -6.57 -10.64 10.60
C LYS A 107 -5.83 -10.87 11.91
N LYS A 108 -6.29 -11.83 12.74
CA LYS A 108 -5.64 -12.18 14.02
C LYS A 108 -4.19 -12.64 13.86
N ILE A 109 -3.90 -13.46 12.83
CA ILE A 109 -2.52 -13.89 12.53
C ILE A 109 -1.65 -12.72 12.05
N SER A 110 -2.22 -11.82 11.24
CA SER A 110 -1.51 -10.63 10.76
C SER A 110 -1.17 -9.69 11.92
N GLU A 111 -2.12 -9.44 12.82
CA GLU A 111 -1.94 -8.57 13.98
C GLU A 111 -0.97 -9.13 15.02
N SER A 112 -0.87 -10.46 15.16
CA SER A 112 0.07 -11.09 16.09
C SER A 112 1.52 -11.12 15.59
N LEU A 113 1.72 -10.96 14.27
CA LEU A 113 3.03 -10.99 13.63
C LEU A 113 3.45 -9.64 13.03
N SER A 114 2.71 -8.56 13.31
CA SER A 114 3.03 -7.22 12.82
C SER A 114 3.75 -6.37 13.87
N GLY A 115 4.63 -5.48 13.40
CA GLY A 115 5.27 -4.48 14.24
C GLY A 115 6.10 -5.10 15.35
N ASP A 116 5.99 -4.54 16.54
CA ASP A 116 6.70 -4.90 17.76
C ASP A 116 6.37 -6.29 18.33
N LYS A 117 5.21 -6.84 17.97
CA LYS A 117 4.79 -8.19 18.35
C LYS A 117 5.54 -9.29 17.58
N HIS A 118 6.17 -8.95 16.45
CA HIS A 118 6.91 -9.94 15.68
C HIS A 118 8.09 -10.48 16.50
N PRO A 119 8.30 -11.81 16.59
CA PRO A 119 9.37 -12.41 17.41
C PRO A 119 10.80 -11.94 17.08
N ASN A 120 10.97 -11.33 15.89
CA ASN A 120 12.22 -10.76 15.42
C ASN A 120 12.22 -9.22 15.36
N TYR A 121 11.21 -8.55 15.92
CA TYR A 121 11.23 -7.09 16.03
C TYR A 121 12.36 -6.63 16.94
N GLY A 122 13.09 -5.59 16.50
CA GLY A 122 14.26 -5.06 17.22
C GLY A 122 15.49 -5.99 17.23
N LYS A 123 15.41 -7.19 16.64
CA LYS A 123 16.57 -8.09 16.51
C LYS A 123 17.30 -7.78 15.21
N TYR A 124 18.50 -7.23 15.34
CA TYR A 124 19.40 -7.02 14.22
C TYR A 124 20.33 -8.22 14.07
N LEU A 125 20.54 -8.65 12.82
CA LEU A 125 21.62 -9.58 12.52
C LEU A 125 22.96 -8.88 12.81
N SER A 126 23.87 -9.58 13.49
CA SER A 126 25.22 -9.09 13.74
C SER A 126 25.91 -8.73 12.42
N GLU A 127 26.84 -7.78 12.45
CA GLU A 127 27.59 -7.39 11.25
C GLU A 127 28.32 -8.58 10.63
N GLU A 128 28.86 -9.47 11.44
CA GLU A 128 29.48 -10.72 11.00
C GLU A 128 28.48 -11.65 10.31
N THR A 129 27.26 -11.80 10.84
CA THR A 129 26.22 -12.61 10.20
C THR A 129 25.73 -11.98 8.91
N ARG A 130 25.59 -10.65 8.88
CA ARG A 130 25.21 -9.88 7.69
C ARG A 130 26.27 -10.00 6.61
N LYS A 131 27.55 -9.93 6.99
CA LYS A 131 28.70 -10.13 6.11
C LYS A 131 28.74 -11.56 5.59
N ARG A 132 28.56 -12.58 6.43
CA ARG A 132 28.45 -13.99 6.00
C ARG A 132 27.32 -14.23 5.01
N ILE A 133 26.15 -13.62 5.23
CA ILE A 133 25.03 -13.67 4.28
C ILE A 133 25.40 -12.94 2.99
N GLY A 134 26.06 -11.79 3.08
CA GLY A 134 26.57 -11.05 1.92
C GLY A 134 27.56 -11.86 1.09
N ASP A 135 28.61 -12.37 1.72
CA ASP A 135 29.67 -13.18 1.14
C ASP A 135 29.11 -14.48 0.53
N ALA A 136 28.13 -15.11 1.17
CA ALA A 136 27.44 -16.28 0.63
C ALA A 136 26.59 -15.96 -0.62
N ASN A 137 26.15 -14.71 -0.80
CA ASN A 137 25.38 -14.26 -1.96
C ASN A 137 26.25 -13.62 -3.06
N ILE A 138 27.49 -13.23 -2.76
CA ILE A 138 28.47 -12.76 -3.75
C ILE A 138 28.85 -13.92 -4.67
N GLY A 139 28.69 -13.74 -5.98
CA GLY A 139 28.96 -14.78 -6.98
C GLY A 139 27.89 -15.87 -7.08
N GLN A 140 26.96 -15.98 -6.12
CA GLN A 140 25.71 -16.70 -6.35
C GLN A 140 24.83 -15.85 -7.27
N SER A 141 24.99 -16.02 -8.58
CA SER A 141 23.88 -15.76 -9.48
C SER A 141 22.74 -16.63 -8.96
N ARG A 142 21.65 -16.01 -8.47
CA ARG A 142 20.41 -16.75 -8.17
C ARG A 142 20.23 -17.73 -9.33
N PRO A 143 20.07 -19.05 -9.11
CA PRO A 143 19.79 -19.96 -10.22
C PRO A 143 18.66 -19.27 -10.99
N LYS A 144 18.88 -18.94 -12.28
CA LYS A 144 17.89 -18.25 -13.12
C LYS A 144 16.60 -18.94 -12.78
N ARG A 145 15.74 -18.28 -11.98
CA ARG A 145 14.67 -18.93 -11.22
C ARG A 145 14.02 -19.84 -12.22
N ASN A 146 14.21 -21.18 -12.14
CA ASN A 146 13.86 -22.06 -13.25
C ASN A 146 12.46 -21.64 -13.61
N LYS A 147 12.34 -20.98 -14.76
CA LYS A 147 11.14 -20.20 -15.08
C LYS A 147 10.06 -21.25 -14.97
N SER A 148 9.13 -21.07 -14.04
CA SER A 148 8.04 -22.02 -13.86
C SER A 148 7.55 -22.40 -15.26
N PRO A 149 7.18 -23.65 -15.58
CA PRO A 149 6.62 -23.97 -16.88
C PRO A 149 5.42 -23.07 -17.24
N LEU A 150 4.84 -22.39 -16.24
CA LEU A 150 3.77 -21.40 -16.31
C LEU A 150 4.25 -19.94 -16.52
N TRP A 151 5.55 -19.67 -16.50
CA TRP A 151 6.15 -18.35 -16.73
C TRP A 151 6.20 -18.08 -18.24
N LYS A 152 5.15 -17.44 -18.75
CA LYS A 152 5.07 -17.00 -20.15
C LYS A 152 5.60 -15.56 -20.25
N GLY A 153 6.90 -15.38 -20.49
CA GLY A 153 7.46 -14.15 -21.06
C GLY A 153 7.51 -12.90 -20.16
N GLY A 154 8.52 -12.06 -20.39
CA GLY A 154 8.77 -10.81 -19.66
C GLY A 154 7.71 -9.71 -19.81
N TYR A 155 6.46 -10.02 -20.17
CA TYR A 155 5.39 -9.03 -20.40
C TYR A 155 5.18 -8.08 -19.22
N ASN A 156 5.34 -8.57 -17.98
CA ASN A 156 5.27 -7.72 -16.79
C ASN A 156 6.46 -6.73 -16.72
N GLN A 157 7.65 -7.15 -17.15
CA GLN A 157 8.87 -6.33 -17.16
C GLN A 157 8.86 -5.32 -18.32
N GLU A 158 8.18 -5.64 -19.41
CA GLU A 158 8.03 -4.81 -20.61
C GLU A 158 6.74 -3.97 -20.60
N ASN A 159 5.98 -3.97 -19.49
CA ASN A 159 4.72 -3.24 -19.34
C ASN A 159 3.65 -3.62 -20.39
N ILE A 160 3.65 -4.86 -20.87
CA ILE A 160 2.73 -5.40 -21.87
C ILE A 160 1.51 -6.07 -21.19
N PRO A 161 0.27 -5.69 -21.53
CA PRO A 161 -0.94 -6.29 -20.99
C PRO A 161 -1.26 -7.61 -21.67
N THR A 162 -1.62 -8.61 -20.86
CA THR A 162 -2.02 -9.93 -21.38
C THR A 162 -3.53 -10.01 -21.53
N TYR A 163 -4.01 -10.53 -22.66
CA TYR A 163 -5.42 -10.60 -23.00
C TYR A 163 -6.26 -11.29 -21.92
N ASP A 164 -5.87 -12.50 -21.50
CA ASP A 164 -6.63 -13.30 -20.54
C ASP A 164 -6.77 -12.65 -19.15
N LEU A 165 -5.86 -11.74 -18.78
CA LEU A 165 -5.89 -11.07 -17.48
C LEU A 165 -6.93 -9.93 -17.44
N TYR A 166 -7.14 -9.27 -18.57
CA TYR A 166 -7.90 -8.04 -18.65
C TYR A 166 -9.20 -8.17 -19.44
N LYS A 167 -9.40 -9.27 -20.19
CA LYS A 167 -10.57 -9.51 -21.04
C LYS A 167 -11.88 -9.24 -20.30
N GLU A 168 -12.16 -10.00 -19.24
CA GLU A 168 -13.42 -9.90 -18.49
C GLU A 168 -13.67 -8.52 -17.89
N LYS A 169 -12.60 -7.74 -17.64
CA LYS A 169 -12.68 -6.41 -17.03
C LYS A 169 -12.98 -5.30 -18.04
N LEU A 170 -12.70 -5.53 -19.32
CA LEU A 170 -12.76 -4.51 -20.37
C LEU A 170 -13.75 -4.85 -21.49
N GLU A 171 -14.05 -6.13 -21.73
CA GLU A 171 -14.86 -6.58 -22.88
C GLU A 171 -16.26 -5.95 -22.94
N TRP A 172 -16.82 -5.54 -21.79
CA TRP A 172 -18.13 -4.91 -21.70
C TRP A 172 -18.13 -3.42 -22.08
N CYS A 173 -16.97 -2.75 -22.09
CA CYS A 173 -16.87 -1.30 -22.29
C CYS A 173 -15.84 -0.85 -23.34
N GLU A 174 -14.92 -1.73 -23.75
CA GLU A 174 -13.83 -1.41 -24.67
C GLU A 174 -13.72 -2.46 -25.76
N GLU A 175 -13.39 -2.00 -26.98
CA GLU A 175 -13.06 -2.90 -28.09
C GLU A 175 -11.66 -3.47 -27.88
N ILE A 176 -11.60 -4.78 -27.61
CA ILE A 176 -10.36 -5.51 -27.31
C ILE A 176 -10.18 -6.72 -28.22
N ARG A 177 -8.93 -7.10 -28.50
CA ARG A 177 -8.61 -8.34 -29.22
C ARG A 177 -7.25 -8.90 -28.84
N ARG A 178 -7.01 -10.16 -29.23
CA ARG A 178 -5.67 -10.74 -29.19
C ARG A 178 -4.81 -10.15 -30.30
N ASN A 179 -3.55 -9.84 -30.00
CA ASN A 179 -2.59 -9.45 -31.02
C ASN A 179 -2.39 -10.59 -32.03
N LYS A 180 -2.11 -10.23 -33.29
CA LYS A 180 -1.98 -11.19 -34.40
C LYS A 180 -0.72 -12.05 -34.29
N ASP A 181 0.36 -11.48 -33.80
CA ASP A 181 1.68 -12.11 -33.72
C ASP A 181 1.84 -12.89 -32.40
N ASP A 182 1.25 -12.37 -31.31
CA ASP A 182 1.22 -13.04 -30.01
C ASP A 182 -0.18 -13.00 -29.39
N SER A 183 -0.84 -14.16 -29.44
CA SER A 183 -2.19 -14.34 -28.90
C SER A 183 -2.34 -14.04 -27.39
N ASN A 184 -1.24 -13.98 -26.64
CA ASN A 184 -1.28 -13.61 -25.22
C ASN A 184 -1.39 -12.10 -25.00
N ILE A 185 -1.04 -11.26 -25.98
CA ILE A 185 -1.03 -9.80 -25.85
C ILE A 185 -2.42 -9.22 -26.09
N LEU A 186 -2.82 -8.28 -25.24
CA LEU A 186 -4.04 -7.48 -25.39
C LEU A 186 -3.78 -6.29 -26.33
N GLU A 187 -4.51 -6.22 -27.44
CA GLU A 187 -4.69 -5.00 -28.20
C GLU A 187 -6.00 -4.32 -27.83
N VAL A 188 -5.95 -2.99 -27.76
CA VAL A 188 -7.12 -2.13 -27.55
C VAL A 188 -7.23 -1.16 -28.72
N LYS A 189 -8.44 -0.66 -28.95
CA LYS A 189 -8.70 0.32 -29.99
C LYS A 189 -8.44 1.74 -29.46
N CYS A 190 -7.78 2.56 -30.27
CA CYS A 190 -7.62 3.98 -29.97
C CYS A 190 -8.98 4.69 -30.05
N THR A 191 -9.35 5.41 -29.00
CA THR A 191 -10.62 6.16 -28.92
C THR A 191 -10.73 7.23 -30.00
N TYR A 192 -9.62 7.88 -30.37
CA TYR A 192 -9.66 8.97 -31.36
C TYR A 192 -9.64 8.47 -32.80
N CYS A 193 -8.64 7.66 -33.18
CA CYS A 193 -8.41 7.28 -34.57
C CYS A 193 -8.89 5.86 -34.92
N GLY A 194 -9.40 5.10 -33.95
CA GLY A 194 -9.89 3.73 -34.17
C GLY A 194 -8.80 2.68 -34.46
N ARG A 195 -7.52 3.05 -34.46
CA ARG A 195 -6.40 2.13 -34.71
C ARG A 195 -6.20 1.17 -33.55
N TRP A 196 -5.97 -0.11 -33.87
CA TRP A 196 -5.54 -1.12 -32.92
C TRP A 196 -4.09 -0.92 -32.52
N PHE A 197 -3.82 -0.96 -31.21
CA PHE A 197 -2.47 -0.84 -30.67
C PHE A 197 -2.34 -1.58 -29.34
N VAL A 198 -1.10 -1.88 -28.95
CA VAL A 198 -0.78 -2.41 -27.63
C VAL A 198 -0.62 -1.25 -26.65
N SER A 199 -1.54 -1.14 -25.69
CA SER A 199 -1.44 -0.16 -24.60
C SER A 199 -0.51 -0.67 -23.50
N SER A 200 -0.13 0.19 -22.57
CA SER A 200 0.66 -0.23 -21.40
C SER A 200 -0.24 -0.81 -20.30
N ARG A 201 0.28 -1.74 -19.49
CA ARG A 201 -0.46 -2.29 -18.33
C ARG A 201 -0.92 -1.22 -17.37
N GLU A 202 -0.12 -0.16 -17.21
CA GLU A 202 -0.47 0.99 -16.40
C GLU A 202 -1.71 1.71 -16.91
N LYS A 203 -1.75 2.04 -18.20
CA LYS A 203 -2.91 2.68 -18.82
C LYS A 203 -4.16 1.80 -18.70
N ILE A 204 -4.03 0.49 -18.93
CA ILE A 204 -5.11 -0.48 -18.72
C ILE A 204 -5.63 -0.43 -17.27
N ARG A 205 -4.73 -0.43 -16.29
CA ARG A 205 -5.10 -0.39 -14.87
C ARG A 205 -5.79 0.92 -14.50
N ASN A 206 -5.28 2.05 -14.98
CA ASN A 206 -5.86 3.36 -14.71
C ASN A 206 -7.30 3.43 -15.26
N ARG A 207 -7.53 2.93 -16.48
CA ARG A 207 -8.88 2.81 -17.05
C ARG A 207 -9.80 1.97 -16.19
N ILE A 208 -9.36 0.78 -15.76
CA ILE A 208 -10.16 -0.11 -14.90
C ILE A 208 -10.47 0.55 -13.55
N ASN A 209 -9.51 1.24 -12.94
CA ASN A 209 -9.70 1.92 -11.66
C ASN A 209 -10.71 3.08 -11.78
N THR A 210 -10.65 3.85 -12.87
CA THR A 210 -11.67 4.87 -13.18
C THR A 210 -13.05 4.23 -13.37
N LEU A 211 -13.16 3.11 -14.09
CA LEU A 211 -14.44 2.41 -14.28
C LEU A 211 -15.02 1.85 -12.98
N ASN A 212 -14.16 1.43 -12.05
CA ASN A 212 -14.56 0.92 -10.74
C ASN A 212 -14.81 2.04 -9.70
N GLY A 213 -14.68 3.32 -10.08
CA GLY A 213 -14.91 4.45 -9.18
C GLY A 213 -13.91 4.51 -8.01
N ILE A 214 -12.66 4.09 -8.21
CA ILE A 214 -11.64 4.17 -7.15
C ILE A 214 -11.19 5.62 -6.97
N ASP A 215 -11.32 6.14 -5.75
CA ASP A 215 -10.94 7.51 -5.38
C ASP A 215 -9.47 7.83 -5.75
N GLY A 216 -9.25 9.02 -6.29
CA GLY A 216 -7.94 9.50 -6.76
C GLY A 216 -7.65 9.27 -8.24
N TYR A 217 -8.54 8.59 -9.00
CA TYR A 217 -8.45 8.44 -10.45
C TYR A 217 -9.47 9.34 -11.17
N LEU A 218 -9.15 10.63 -11.30
CA LEU A 218 -10.02 11.63 -11.94
C LEU A 218 -9.88 11.63 -13.48
N GLY A 219 -11.00 11.76 -14.18
CA GLY A 219 -11.08 11.95 -15.64
C GLY A 219 -11.19 10.67 -16.49
N GLU A 220 -11.56 10.84 -17.76
CA GLU A 220 -11.73 9.75 -18.72
C GLU A 220 -10.38 9.14 -19.15
N GLN A 221 -9.92 8.10 -18.45
CA GLN A 221 -8.66 7.37 -18.73
C GLN A 221 -8.73 6.44 -19.96
N ARG A 222 -9.32 6.91 -21.07
CA ARG A 222 -9.47 6.13 -22.31
C ARG A 222 -8.15 5.83 -23.02
N PHE A 223 -8.19 4.93 -24.00
CA PHE A 223 -7.02 4.43 -24.70
C PHE A 223 -6.68 5.25 -25.94
N TYR A 224 -5.44 5.74 -26.01
CA TYR A 224 -4.92 6.51 -27.13
C TYR A 224 -3.59 5.94 -27.63
N CYS A 225 -3.46 5.71 -28.94
CA CYS A 225 -2.27 5.12 -29.54
C CYS A 225 -1.06 6.07 -29.56
N SER A 226 -1.30 7.37 -29.37
CA SER A 226 -0.25 8.39 -29.29
C SER A 226 -0.75 9.60 -28.49
N ASP A 227 0.19 10.41 -27.99
CA ASP A 227 -0.16 11.69 -27.34
C ASP A 227 -0.81 12.67 -28.32
N GLY A 228 -0.52 12.57 -29.62
CA GLY A 228 -1.21 13.32 -30.67
C GLY A 228 -2.69 12.96 -30.73
N CYS A 229 -3.03 11.66 -30.77
CA CYS A 229 -4.42 11.20 -30.74
C CYS A 229 -5.13 11.59 -29.44
N LYS A 230 -4.41 11.55 -28.32
CA LYS A 230 -4.91 11.94 -27.00
C LYS A 230 -5.31 13.42 -26.98
N LYS A 231 -4.42 14.31 -27.40
CA LYS A 231 -4.66 15.77 -27.43
C LYS A 231 -5.70 16.19 -28.47
N ALA A 232 -5.77 15.49 -29.59
CA ALA A 232 -6.73 15.78 -30.65
C ALA A 232 -8.15 15.26 -30.34
N CYS A 233 -8.31 14.42 -29.31
CA CYS A 233 -9.58 13.79 -29.03
C CYS A 233 -10.61 14.79 -28.45
N PRO A 234 -11.80 14.94 -29.06
CA PRO A 234 -12.81 15.91 -28.62
C PRO A 234 -13.32 15.69 -27.20
N ILE A 235 -13.21 14.46 -26.69
CA ILE A 235 -13.71 14.07 -25.36
C ILE A 235 -12.58 13.97 -24.31
N TYR A 236 -11.31 14.07 -24.72
CA TYR A 236 -10.20 13.91 -23.79
C TYR A 236 -10.18 15.03 -22.74
N GLY A 237 -10.20 14.65 -21.46
CA GLY A 237 -10.17 15.58 -20.34
C GLY A 237 -11.48 16.33 -20.08
N LYS A 238 -12.56 16.00 -20.81
CA LYS A 238 -13.88 16.62 -20.62
C LYS A 238 -14.76 15.77 -19.71
N SER A 239 -15.55 16.41 -18.86
CA SER A 239 -16.61 15.72 -18.10
C SER A 239 -17.87 15.53 -18.96
N ALA A 240 -18.76 14.63 -18.54
CA ALA A 240 -20.06 14.48 -19.19
C ALA A 240 -20.84 15.80 -19.19
N GLU A 241 -20.74 16.56 -18.10
CA GLU A 241 -21.34 17.89 -17.99
C GLU A 241 -20.74 18.87 -19.01
N THR A 242 -19.41 18.92 -19.17
CA THR A 242 -18.76 19.77 -20.19
C THR A 242 -19.25 19.42 -21.59
N LEU A 243 -19.36 18.12 -21.91
CA LEU A 243 -19.84 17.67 -23.22
C LEU A 243 -21.31 18.04 -23.47
N MET A 244 -22.19 17.81 -22.48
CA MET A 244 -23.61 18.18 -22.58
C MET A 244 -23.79 19.69 -22.79
N LYS A 245 -22.98 20.49 -22.10
CA LYS A 245 -22.96 21.95 -22.22
C LYS A 245 -22.51 22.39 -23.61
N GLU A 246 -21.40 21.85 -24.12
CA GLU A 246 -20.93 22.14 -25.48
C GLU A 246 -21.93 21.71 -26.56
N ASP A 247 -22.58 20.56 -26.39
CA ASP A 247 -23.59 20.06 -27.32
C ASP A 247 -24.88 20.89 -27.28
N ALA A 248 -25.27 21.39 -26.10
CA ALA A 248 -26.39 22.31 -25.97
C ALA A 248 -26.10 23.64 -26.68
N VAL A 249 -24.87 24.17 -26.57
CA VAL A 249 -24.50 25.39 -27.30
C VAL A 249 -24.44 25.15 -28.80
N ARG A 250 -23.84 24.04 -29.26
CA ARG A 250 -23.80 23.70 -30.69
C ARG A 250 -25.21 23.54 -31.28
N ALA A 251 -26.14 23.02 -30.49
CA ALA A 251 -27.55 22.87 -30.87
C ALA A 251 -28.37 24.18 -30.71
N GLY A 252 -27.75 25.29 -30.31
CA GLY A 252 -28.45 26.57 -30.08
C GLY A 252 -29.41 26.56 -28.89
N ARG A 253 -29.29 25.56 -28.00
CA ARG A 253 -30.14 25.39 -26.80
C ARG A 253 -29.64 26.19 -25.59
N LEU A 254 -28.39 26.67 -25.62
CA LEU A 254 -27.76 27.50 -24.59
C LEU A 254 -26.81 28.53 -25.22
N ASN A 255 -26.66 29.71 -24.60
CA ASN A 255 -25.67 30.70 -24.99
C ASN A 255 -24.33 30.46 -24.26
N TRP A 256 -23.20 30.55 -24.98
CA TRP A 256 -21.84 30.38 -24.45
C TRP A 256 -21.52 31.34 -23.29
N LEU A 257 -22.09 32.56 -23.28
CA LEU A 257 -21.91 33.52 -22.18
C LEU A 257 -22.67 33.16 -20.89
N GLU A 258 -23.75 32.37 -20.98
CA GLU A 258 -24.60 32.00 -19.82
C GLU A 258 -24.05 30.79 -19.04
N LEU A 259 -23.10 30.07 -19.63
CA LEU A 259 -22.52 28.83 -19.09
C LEU A 259 -21.57 29.00 -17.90
N ASN A 260 -21.13 30.23 -17.65
CA ASN A 260 -20.05 30.53 -16.70
C ASN A 260 -20.51 31.20 -15.40
N ARG A 261 -21.82 31.30 -15.13
CA ARG A 261 -22.33 31.81 -13.85
C ARG A 261 -23.41 30.89 -13.33
N GLU A 262 -23.29 30.49 -12.07
CA GLU A 262 -24.02 29.45 -11.34
C GLU A 262 -25.54 29.68 -11.21
N VAL A 263 -26.12 30.63 -11.96
CA VAL A 263 -27.51 31.04 -11.86
C VAL A 263 -28.20 30.82 -13.21
N GLN A 264 -29.30 30.06 -13.19
CA GLN A 264 -30.15 29.87 -14.37
C GLN A 264 -30.57 31.23 -14.95
N PRO A 265 -30.48 31.48 -16.28
CA PRO A 265 -30.75 32.80 -16.87
C PRO A 265 -32.12 33.37 -16.49
N GLN A 266 -33.13 32.51 -16.42
CA GLN A 266 -34.50 32.88 -16.02
C GLN A 266 -34.55 33.32 -14.55
N LEU A 267 -33.93 32.56 -13.65
CA LEU A 267 -33.83 32.91 -12.23
C LEU A 267 -33.16 34.26 -12.05
N ARG A 268 -32.02 34.48 -12.72
CA ARG A 268 -31.32 35.78 -12.71
C ARG A 268 -32.24 36.91 -13.15
N GLN A 269 -32.98 36.72 -14.25
CA GLN A 269 -33.90 37.74 -14.76
C GLN A 269 -35.04 38.03 -13.76
N MET A 270 -35.60 37.01 -13.12
CA MET A 270 -36.67 37.16 -12.13
C MET A 270 -36.18 37.89 -10.88
N VAL A 271 -34.99 37.56 -10.38
CA VAL A 271 -34.38 38.20 -9.19
C VAL A 271 -34.03 39.66 -9.47
N LEU A 272 -33.39 39.96 -10.61
CA LEU A 272 -33.10 41.35 -10.99
C LEU A 272 -34.37 42.18 -11.15
N LYS A 273 -35.43 41.60 -11.73
CA LYS A 273 -36.71 42.30 -11.89
C LYS A 273 -37.38 42.56 -10.54
N ARG A 274 -37.33 41.59 -9.61
CA ARG A 274 -37.83 41.74 -8.23
C ARG A 274 -37.09 42.87 -7.52
N ASP A 275 -35.77 42.95 -7.67
CA ASP A 275 -34.91 43.93 -7.03
C ASP A 275 -34.79 45.24 -7.84
N GLU A 276 -35.74 45.51 -8.75
CA GLU A 276 -35.82 46.72 -9.58
C GLU A 276 -34.55 47.06 -10.36
N TYR A 277 -33.76 46.05 -10.73
CA TYR A 277 -32.46 46.20 -11.37
C TYR A 277 -31.51 47.12 -10.59
N LYS A 278 -31.51 46.98 -9.27
CA LYS A 278 -30.61 47.69 -8.36
C LYS A 278 -29.95 46.72 -7.40
N CYS A 279 -28.71 47.01 -7.03
CA CYS A 279 -28.04 46.33 -5.93
C CYS A 279 -28.85 46.57 -4.65
N VAL A 280 -29.26 45.49 -3.98
CA VAL A 280 -30.05 45.60 -2.74
C VAL A 280 -29.25 46.25 -1.61
N LYS A 281 -27.91 46.15 -1.65
CA LYS A 281 -27.03 46.68 -0.60
C LYS A 281 -26.68 48.17 -0.76
N CYS A 282 -26.49 48.64 -2.00
CA CYS A 282 -25.99 50.00 -2.26
C CYS A 282 -26.74 50.78 -3.35
N GLU A 283 -27.85 50.23 -3.85
CA GLU A 283 -28.78 50.85 -4.81
C GLU A 283 -28.23 51.19 -6.20
N THR A 284 -26.95 50.93 -6.48
CA THR A 284 -26.39 51.08 -7.84
C THR A 284 -27.10 50.17 -8.84
N ASN A 285 -27.22 50.61 -10.09
CA ASN A 285 -27.77 49.85 -11.21
C ASN A 285 -26.68 49.32 -12.17
N GLU A 286 -25.40 49.49 -11.82
CA GLU A 286 -24.27 49.07 -12.64
C GLU A 286 -23.72 47.70 -12.21
N GLU A 287 -23.28 46.89 -13.18
CA GLU A 287 -22.53 45.63 -12.97
C GLU A 287 -23.18 44.67 -11.95
N LEU A 288 -24.46 44.33 -12.18
CA LEU A 288 -25.28 43.52 -11.28
C LEU A 288 -25.12 42.01 -11.49
N HIS A 289 -25.07 41.29 -10.36
CA HIS A 289 -24.99 39.84 -10.25
C HIS A 289 -26.13 39.31 -9.38
N CYS A 290 -26.55 38.08 -9.64
CA CYS A 290 -27.47 37.34 -8.79
C CYS A 290 -26.63 36.43 -7.91
N HIS A 291 -26.79 36.54 -6.60
CA HIS A 291 -26.03 35.81 -5.59
C HIS A 291 -26.97 34.88 -4.81
N HIS A 292 -26.55 33.65 -4.53
CA HIS A 292 -27.30 32.75 -3.66
C HIS A 292 -27.03 33.06 -2.18
N ILE A 293 -28.08 33.28 -1.41
CA ILE A 293 -28.04 33.56 0.02
C ILE A 293 -27.55 32.33 0.79
N LEU A 294 -28.14 31.16 0.50
CA LEU A 294 -27.69 29.85 0.95
C LEU A 294 -26.93 29.16 -0.19
N PRO A 295 -25.74 28.61 0.07
CA PRO A 295 -24.96 27.94 -0.95
C PRO A 295 -25.72 26.77 -1.60
N VAL A 296 -25.61 26.66 -2.92
CA VAL A 296 -26.20 25.54 -3.69
C VAL A 296 -25.66 24.18 -3.20
N ALA A 297 -24.41 24.14 -2.72
CA ALA A 297 -23.79 22.93 -2.19
C ALA A 297 -24.48 22.42 -0.91
N THR A 298 -25.06 23.31 -0.10
CA THR A 298 -25.66 22.97 1.20
C THR A 298 -27.15 22.75 1.10
N ASP A 299 -27.84 23.53 0.24
CA ASP A 299 -29.26 23.36 -0.01
C ASP A 299 -29.58 23.34 -1.52
N PRO A 300 -29.34 22.20 -2.20
CA PRO A 300 -29.60 22.08 -3.63
C PRO A 300 -31.07 22.29 -4.01
N LEU A 301 -32.00 22.05 -3.08
CA LEU A 301 -33.44 22.22 -3.32
C LEU A 301 -33.80 23.68 -3.50
N LEU A 302 -33.08 24.59 -2.84
CA LEU A 302 -33.27 26.04 -2.93
C LEU A 302 -32.43 26.70 -4.03
N SER A 303 -31.73 25.93 -4.86
CA SER A 303 -30.85 26.45 -5.92
C SER A 303 -31.60 27.25 -7.00
N ALA A 304 -32.88 26.95 -7.19
CA ALA A 304 -33.77 27.63 -8.13
C ALA A 304 -34.81 28.54 -7.45
N ASP A 305 -34.71 28.71 -6.13
CA ASP A 305 -35.63 29.55 -5.37
C ASP A 305 -35.22 31.02 -5.51
N ILE A 306 -36.17 31.86 -5.90
CA ILE A 306 -35.98 33.31 -6.06
C ILE A 306 -35.67 33.94 -4.70
N ASP A 307 -36.29 33.44 -3.63
CA ASP A 307 -36.14 33.98 -2.27
C ASP A 307 -34.77 33.62 -1.67
N ASN A 308 -34.11 32.60 -2.22
CA ASN A 308 -32.73 32.26 -1.89
C ASN A 308 -31.70 33.04 -2.73
N CYS A 309 -32.13 34.05 -3.49
CA CYS A 309 -31.26 34.84 -4.35
C CYS A 309 -31.38 36.34 -4.06
N ILE A 310 -30.30 37.08 -4.24
CA ILE A 310 -30.22 38.54 -4.04
C ILE A 310 -29.42 39.23 -5.16
N THR A 311 -29.87 40.41 -5.57
CA THR A 311 -29.14 41.25 -6.53
C THR A 311 -28.05 42.07 -5.85
N LEU A 312 -26.79 41.88 -6.26
CA LEU A 312 -25.63 42.61 -5.76
C LEU A 312 -24.79 43.16 -6.90
N CYS A 313 -24.24 44.37 -6.76
CA CYS A 313 -23.20 44.86 -7.68
C CYS A 313 -21.87 44.12 -7.46
N THR A 314 -20.94 44.22 -8.40
CA THR A 314 -19.62 43.57 -8.32
C THR A 314 -18.90 43.79 -6.99
N GLU A 315 -18.92 45.02 -6.45
CA GLU A 315 -18.21 45.33 -5.20
C GLU A 315 -18.91 44.73 -3.97
N CYS A 316 -20.23 44.90 -3.86
CA CYS A 316 -21.01 44.28 -2.78
C CYS A 316 -20.98 42.75 -2.84
N HIS A 317 -20.96 42.16 -4.04
CA HIS A 317 -20.84 40.72 -4.23
C HIS A 317 -19.50 40.18 -3.70
N LYS A 318 -18.40 40.90 -3.96
CA LYS A 318 -17.08 40.55 -3.40
C LYS A 318 -17.05 40.67 -1.89
N GLU A 319 -17.74 41.66 -1.32
CA GLU A 319 -17.81 41.82 0.14
C GLU A 319 -18.53 40.67 0.83
N VAL A 320 -19.62 40.18 0.24
CA VAL A 320 -20.37 39.04 0.78
C VAL A 320 -19.49 37.78 0.81
N HIS A 321 -18.71 37.52 -0.24
CA HIS A 321 -17.74 36.42 -0.23
C HIS A 321 -16.55 36.57 0.74
N LYS A 322 -16.38 37.74 1.38
CA LYS A 322 -15.39 37.95 2.44
C LYS A 322 -15.95 37.65 3.83
N GLN A 323 -17.26 37.46 3.97
CA GLN A 323 -17.89 37.12 5.25
C GLN A 323 -17.66 35.64 5.57
N ASP A 324 -17.45 35.34 6.85
CA ASP A 324 -17.32 33.97 7.34
C ASP A 324 -18.58 33.17 6.96
N GLY A 325 -18.42 31.97 6.40
CA GLY A 325 -19.53 31.15 5.92
C GLY A 325 -19.77 31.17 4.40
N CYS A 326 -19.34 32.21 3.69
CA CYS A 326 -19.59 32.40 2.25
C CYS A 326 -18.42 31.97 1.33
N GLY A 327 -17.56 31.10 1.83
CA GLY A 327 -16.44 30.49 1.10
C GLY A 327 -16.78 29.13 0.51
N TYR A 328 -16.01 28.68 -0.48
CA TYR A 328 -16.13 27.32 -1.04
C TYR A 328 -15.98 26.27 0.08
N GLY A 329 -17.11 25.72 0.55
CA GLY A 329 -17.16 24.61 1.50
C GLY A 329 -17.48 24.94 2.96
N GLN A 330 -18.00 26.14 3.29
CA GLN A 330 -18.47 26.46 4.64
C GLN A 330 -20.01 26.58 4.73
N LEU A 331 -20.55 26.35 5.93
CA LEU A 331 -21.95 25.97 6.23
C LEU A 331 -22.77 27.09 6.87
N GLU A 332 -22.64 28.36 6.46
CA GLU A 332 -23.38 29.47 7.09
C GLU A 332 -24.01 30.45 6.08
N ILE A 333 -25.01 31.19 6.53
CA ILE A 333 -25.87 32.10 5.75
C ILE A 333 -25.08 33.36 5.35
N CYS A 334 -25.07 33.74 4.07
CA CYS A 334 -24.26 34.84 3.54
C CYS A 334 -24.86 36.26 3.71
N ILE A 335 -25.68 36.56 4.73
CA ILE A 335 -26.28 37.89 4.91
C ILE A 335 -26.37 38.38 6.34
#